data_AF-A0A6L4Z637-F1
#
_entry.id   AF-A0A6L4Z637-F1
#
_cell.length_a   1.000
_cell.length_b   1.000
_cell.length_c   1.000
_cell.angle_alpha   90.00
_cell.angle_beta   90.00
_cell.angle_gamma   90.00
#
_symmetry.space_group_name_H-M   'P 1'
#
loop_
_entity.id
_entity.type
_entity.pdbx_description
1 polymer ?
#
loop_
_entity_poly.entity_id
_entity_poly.type
_entity_poly.pdbx_seq_one_letter_code
_entity_poly.pdbx_strand_id
1 'polypeptide(L)'
;MKKIIILMFIASILTGCILNKVTGRKQLSLVQESELQLMAVSQYNSFLSENKVLNPATSKDAAMVDRVGARISNAITKYYNSQGKQSVTEGYKWEFNTVDSKEANAWCMPGG
;
A
#
# COMPACT_ATOMS: atom_id res chain seq x y z
N MET A 1 -18.70 -26.25 -27.86
CA MET A 1 -17.38 -25.81 -27.37
C MET A 1 -17.22 -24.29 -27.40
N LYS A 2 -17.38 -23.60 -28.55
CA LYS A 2 -17.29 -22.11 -28.63
C LYS A 2 -18.19 -21.36 -27.61
N LYS A 3 -19.44 -21.79 -27.42
CA LYS A 3 -20.36 -21.20 -26.43
C LYS A 3 -19.89 -21.38 -24.97
N ILE A 4 -19.23 -22.49 -24.66
CA ILE A 4 -18.71 -22.80 -23.32
C ILE A 4 -17.47 -21.94 -23.03
N ILE A 5 -16.57 -21.79 -24.01
CA ILE A 5 -15.39 -20.93 -23.90
C ILE A 5 -15.80 -19.46 -23.70
N ILE A 6 -16.79 -18.98 -24.46
CA ILE A 6 -17.32 -17.62 -24.30
C ILE A 6 -17.95 -17.45 -22.90
N LEU A 7 -18.69 -18.44 -22.41
CA LEU A 7 -19.30 -18.39 -21.08
C LEU A 7 -18.24 -18.37 -19.96
N MET A 8 -17.19 -19.19 -20.06
CA MET A 8 -16.05 -19.16 -19.14
C MET A 8 -15.32 -17.81 -19.17
N PHE A 9 -15.09 -17.24 -20.35
CA PHE A 9 -14.44 -15.94 -20.49
C PHE A 9 -15.25 -14.81 -19.85
N ILE A 10 -16.57 -14.80 -20.07
CA ILE A 10 -17.48 -13.84 -19.43
C ILE A 10 -17.50 -14.03 -17.91
N ALA A 11 -17.53 -15.27 -17.43
CA ALA A 11 -17.49 -15.57 -16.00
C ALA A 11 -16.19 -15.05 -15.34
N SER A 12 -15.04 -15.20 -16.00
CA SER A 12 -13.76 -14.70 -15.49
C SER A 12 -13.67 -13.17 -15.44
N ILE A 13 -14.34 -12.46 -16.37
CA ILE A 13 -14.38 -10.98 -16.34
C ILE A 13 -15.26 -10.49 -15.18
N LEU A 14 -16.35 -11.20 -14.88
CA LEU A 14 -17.28 -10.82 -13.82
C LEU A 14 -16.68 -10.96 -12.41
N THR A 15 -15.74 -11.89 -12.19
CA THR A 15 -15.07 -12.07 -10.89
C THR A 15 -13.98 -11.04 -10.61
N GLY A 16 -13.47 -10.34 -11.62
CA GLY A 16 -12.39 -9.38 -11.46
C GLY A 16 -12.82 -7.99 -10.96
N CYS A 17 -14.11 -7.68 -10.88
CA CYS A 17 -14.57 -6.35 -10.44
C CYS A 17 -14.48 -6.20 -8.91
N ILE A 18 -13.60 -5.32 -8.43
CA ILE A 18 -13.39 -5.02 -7.01
C ILE A 18 -13.86 -3.60 -6.69
N LEU A 19 -14.42 -3.42 -5.48
CA LEU A 19 -14.78 -2.11 -4.92
C LEU A 19 -13.58 -1.51 -4.17
N ASN A 20 -13.16 -0.32 -4.57
CA ASN A 20 -12.17 0.45 -3.82
C ASN A 20 -12.81 1.00 -2.52
N LYS A 21 -12.33 0.55 -1.36
CA LYS A 21 -12.91 0.92 -0.05
C LYS A 21 -12.72 2.40 0.31
N VAL A 22 -11.76 3.10 -0.29
CA VAL A 22 -11.49 4.52 -0.07
C VAL A 22 -12.40 5.40 -0.94
N THR A 23 -12.44 5.13 -2.25
CA THR A 23 -13.12 5.98 -3.23
C THR A 23 -14.55 5.54 -3.57
N GLY A 24 -14.91 4.29 -3.24
CA GLY A 24 -16.19 3.69 -3.61
C GLY A 24 -16.31 3.32 -5.09
N ARG A 25 -15.23 3.45 -5.88
CA ARG A 25 -15.23 3.09 -7.31
C ARG A 25 -15.16 1.59 -7.49
N LYS A 26 -15.94 1.06 -8.44
CA LYS A 26 -15.80 -0.32 -8.92
C LYS A 26 -14.83 -0.33 -10.09
N GLN A 27 -13.81 -1.18 -10.01
CA GLN A 27 -12.80 -1.30 -11.06
C GLN A 27 -12.40 -2.76 -11.24
N LEU A 28 -11.95 -3.10 -12.45
CA LEU A 28 -11.36 -4.40 -12.71
C LEU A 28 -9.99 -4.48 -12.02
N SER A 29 -9.81 -5.48 -11.16
CA SER A 29 -8.53 -5.85 -10.57
C SER A 29 -8.03 -7.14 -11.20
N LEU A 30 -6.88 -7.08 -11.85
CA LEU A 30 -6.26 -8.24 -12.51
C LEU A 30 -5.38 -9.06 -11.55
N VAL A 31 -4.99 -8.47 -10.42
CA VAL A 31 -4.15 -9.09 -9.39
C VAL A 31 -4.86 -9.01 -8.05
N GLN A 32 -4.66 -10.02 -7.20
CA GLN A 32 -5.18 -10.00 -5.84
C GLN A 32 -4.40 -9.01 -4.98
N GLU A 33 -5.10 -8.28 -4.12
CA GLU A 33 -4.52 -7.28 -3.22
C GLU A 33 -3.41 -7.87 -2.31
N SER A 34 -3.61 -9.08 -1.78
CA SER A 34 -2.62 -9.76 -0.95
C SER A 34 -1.33 -10.08 -1.70
N GLU A 35 -1.44 -10.51 -2.96
CA GLU A 35 -0.30 -10.77 -3.82
C GLU A 35 0.45 -9.48 -4.17
N LEU A 36 -0.28 -8.41 -4.46
CA LEU A 36 0.30 -7.08 -4.67
C LEU A 36 1.08 -6.59 -3.46
N GLN A 37 0.54 -6.76 -2.24
CA GLN A 37 1.22 -6.38 -1.00
C GLN A 37 2.49 -7.21 -0.77
N LEU A 38 2.46 -8.52 -1.02
CA LEU A 38 3.64 -9.37 -0.88
C LEU A 38 4.75 -8.97 -1.87
N MET A 39 4.39 -8.73 -3.13
CA MET A 39 5.34 -8.21 -4.12
C MET A 39 5.88 -6.84 -3.71
N ALA A 40 5.02 -5.96 -3.22
CA ALA A 40 5.39 -4.63 -2.77
C ALA A 40 6.41 -4.65 -1.63
N VAL A 41 6.20 -5.49 -0.60
CA VAL A 41 7.15 -5.68 0.50
C VAL A 41 8.50 -6.19 0.00
N SER A 42 8.49 -7.16 -0.92
CA SER A 42 9.73 -7.68 -1.51
C SER A 42 10.51 -6.59 -2.24
N GLN A 43 9.85 -5.83 -3.12
CA GLN A 43 10.46 -4.74 -3.88
C GLN A 43 10.94 -3.60 -2.96
N TYR A 44 10.18 -3.27 -1.92
CA TYR A 44 10.55 -2.24 -0.96
C TYR A 44 11.83 -2.63 -0.20
N ASN A 45 11.91 -3.88 0.27
CA ASN A 45 13.11 -4.39 0.94
C ASN A 45 14.34 -4.38 0.03
N SER A 46 14.18 -4.78 -1.24
CA SER A 46 15.25 -4.68 -2.24
C SER A 46 15.71 -3.23 -2.41
N PHE A 47 14.78 -2.29 -2.58
CA PHE A 47 15.11 -0.86 -2.68
C PHE A 47 15.88 -0.35 -1.46
N LEU A 48 15.44 -0.66 -0.24
CA LEU A 48 16.14 -0.25 0.98
C LEU A 48 17.53 -0.87 1.11
N SER A 49 17.74 -2.09 0.58
CA SER A 49 19.05 -2.75 0.60
C SER A 49 20.04 -2.14 -0.40
N GLU A 50 19.54 -1.58 -1.51
CA GLU A 50 20.33 -0.94 -2.56
C GLU A 50 20.63 0.54 -2.28
N ASN A 51 19.93 1.13 -1.31
CA ASN A 51 20.03 2.56 -1.00
C ASN A 51 20.52 2.80 0.43
N LYS A 52 21.17 3.94 0.65
CA LYS A 52 21.63 4.31 1.99
C LYS A 52 20.47 4.85 2.83
N VAL A 53 19.92 4.02 3.71
CA VAL A 53 18.90 4.42 4.67
C VAL A 53 19.53 5.12 5.88
N LEU A 54 18.99 6.28 6.28
CA LEU A 54 19.43 7.03 7.45
C LEU A 54 18.90 6.39 8.73
N ASN A 55 19.75 6.23 9.73
CA ASN A 55 19.36 5.71 11.03
C ASN A 55 18.67 6.82 11.87
N PRO A 56 17.41 6.63 12.33
CA PRO A 56 16.71 7.60 13.17
C PRO A 56 17.40 7.90 14.51
N ALA A 57 18.19 6.97 15.04
CA ALA A 57 18.95 7.18 16.29
C ALA A 57 20.08 8.22 16.14
N THR A 58 20.56 8.46 14.92
CA THR A 58 21.67 9.37 14.64
C THR A 58 21.31 10.52 13.71
N SER A 59 20.24 10.38 12.92
CA SER A 59 19.73 11.41 12.02
C SER A 59 18.46 12.06 12.57
N LYS A 60 18.53 13.37 12.84
CA LYS A 60 17.37 14.16 13.29
C LYS A 60 16.25 14.23 12.24
N ASP A 61 16.61 14.22 10.96
CA ASP A 61 15.64 14.27 9.87
C ASP A 61 14.89 12.94 9.75
N ALA A 62 15.59 11.82 9.84
CA ALA A 62 14.95 10.50 9.86
C ALA A 62 14.02 10.35 11.08
N ALA A 63 14.48 10.72 12.28
CA ALA A 63 13.63 10.72 13.47
C ALA A 63 12.41 11.65 13.35
N MET A 64 12.53 12.76 12.62
CA MET A 64 11.41 13.65 12.34
C MET A 64 10.41 13.00 11.39
N VAL A 65 10.87 12.37 10.30
CA VAL A 65 10.03 11.65 9.34
C VAL A 65 9.25 10.54 10.05
N ASP A 66 9.90 9.71 10.86
CA ASP A 66 9.24 8.64 11.63
C ASP A 66 8.15 9.20 12.55
N ARG A 67 8.47 10.26 13.30
CA ARG A 67 7.52 10.90 14.23
C ARG A 67 6.32 11.50 13.49
N VAL A 68 6.55 12.19 12.38
CA VAL A 68 5.47 12.82 11.60
C VAL A 68 4.63 11.76 10.91
N GLY A 69 5.26 10.77 10.28
CA GLY A 69 4.61 9.62 9.66
C GLY A 69 3.72 8.88 10.64
N ALA A 70 4.24 8.54 11.82
CA ALA A 70 3.47 7.89 12.89
C ALA A 70 2.28 8.73 13.37
N ARG A 71 2.42 10.07 13.46
CA ARG A 71 1.29 10.95 13.82
C ARG A 71 0.21 10.94 12.74
N ILE A 72 0.61 10.96 11.48
CA ILE A 72 -0.32 10.97 10.33
C ILE A 72 -1.05 9.63 10.24
N SER A 73 -0.32 8.50 10.24
CA SER A 73 -0.92 7.17 10.14
C SER A 73 -1.88 6.89 11.29
N ASN A 74 -1.53 7.26 12.53
CA ASN A 74 -2.43 7.15 13.68
C ASN A 74 -3.68 8.03 13.55
N ALA A 75 -3.55 9.26 13.04
CA ALA A 75 -4.69 10.14 12.81
C ALA A 75 -5.65 9.57 11.75
N ILE A 76 -5.11 9.00 10.67
CA ILE A 76 -5.89 8.35 9.60
C ILE A 76 -6.62 7.11 10.15
N THR A 77 -5.92 6.24 10.88
CA THR A 77 -6.53 5.06 11.52
C THR A 77 -7.65 5.48 12.48
N LYS A 78 -7.41 6.48 13.33
CA LYS A 78 -8.43 7.01 14.24
C LYS A 78 -9.64 7.57 13.48
N TYR A 79 -9.40 8.28 12.39
CA TYR A 79 -10.46 8.83 11.54
C TYR A 79 -11.33 7.71 10.97
N TYR A 80 -10.76 6.72 10.28
CA TYR A 80 -11.55 5.63 9.69
C TYR A 80 -12.25 4.77 10.74
N ASN A 81 -11.63 4.54 11.89
CA ASN A 81 -12.25 3.86 13.02
C ASN A 81 -13.50 4.62 13.52
N SER A 82 -13.42 5.95 13.64
CA SER A 82 -14.55 6.78 14.08
C SER A 82 -15.74 6.74 13.10
N GLN A 83 -15.48 6.40 11.84
CA GLN A 83 -16.48 6.29 10.78
C GLN A 83 -17.00 4.86 10.61
N GLY A 84 -16.59 3.90 11.45
CA GLY A 84 -16.95 2.49 11.28
C GLY A 84 -16.36 1.85 10.01
N LYS A 85 -15.24 2.39 9.52
CA LYS A 85 -14.56 1.98 8.27
C LYS A 85 -13.17 1.40 8.53
N GLN A 86 -13.01 0.65 9.62
CA GLN A 86 -11.76 0.01 10.04
C GLN A 86 -11.12 -0.81 8.91
N SER A 87 -11.95 -1.44 8.08
CA SER A 87 -11.52 -2.31 6.98
C SER A 87 -10.79 -1.59 5.84
N VAL A 88 -10.73 -0.25 5.86
CA VAL A 88 -9.96 0.56 4.90
C VAL A 88 -8.46 0.51 5.20
N THR A 89 -8.08 0.53 6.47
CA THR A 89 -6.67 0.50 6.92
C THR A 89 -6.26 -0.87 7.45
N GLU A 90 -7.13 -1.87 7.33
CA GLU A 90 -6.88 -3.23 7.78
C GLU A 90 -5.73 -3.86 7.00
N GLY A 91 -4.79 -4.47 7.72
CA GLY A 91 -3.60 -5.11 7.13
C GLY A 91 -2.42 -4.17 6.86
N TYR A 92 -2.59 -2.84 7.02
CA TYR A 92 -1.50 -1.89 6.80
C TYR A 92 -0.46 -1.97 7.92
N LYS A 93 0.82 -2.03 7.56
CA LYS A 93 1.97 -2.07 8.46
C LYS A 93 2.88 -0.87 8.21
N TRP A 94 2.36 0.31 8.56
CA TRP A 94 3.03 1.60 8.32
C TRP A 94 4.51 1.60 8.70
N GLU A 95 5.35 1.74 7.69
CA GLU A 95 6.79 1.91 7.81
C GLU A 95 7.22 3.22 7.15
N PHE A 96 8.15 3.93 7.79
CA PHE A 96 8.71 5.17 7.25
C PHE A 96 10.23 5.04 7.27
N ASN A 97 10.86 5.25 6.12
CA ASN A 97 12.31 5.25 5.99
C ASN A 97 12.75 6.50 5.26
N THR A 98 13.89 7.05 5.69
CA THR A 98 14.51 8.21 5.03
C THR A 98 15.78 7.76 4.34
N VAL A 99 15.84 7.94 3.02
CA VAL A 99 17.01 7.60 2.20
C VAL A 99 17.89 8.83 2.00
N ASP A 100 19.20 8.64 2.10
CA ASP A 100 20.22 9.65 1.80
C ASP A 100 20.35 9.84 0.29
N SER A 101 19.53 10.75 -0.26
CA SER A 101 19.53 11.13 -1.67
C SER A 101 19.51 12.64 -1.84
N LYS A 102 20.15 13.13 -2.91
CA LYS A 102 20.10 14.55 -3.31
C LYS A 102 18.81 14.92 -4.04
N GLU A 103 18.03 13.92 -4.45
CA GLU A 103 16.79 14.11 -5.18
C GLU A 103 15.64 14.47 -4.23
N ALA A 104 14.87 15.49 -4.58
CA ALA A 104 13.66 15.85 -3.85
C ALA A 104 12.52 14.92 -4.27
N ASN A 105 12.32 13.81 -3.53
CA ASN A 105 11.30 12.81 -3.86
C ASN A 105 10.72 12.12 -2.61
N ALA A 106 9.50 11.60 -2.73
CA ALA A 106 8.84 10.74 -1.75
C ALA A 106 7.79 9.86 -2.45
N TRP A 107 7.67 8.60 -2.02
CA TRP A 107 6.72 7.64 -2.57
C TRP A 107 6.32 6.61 -1.51
N CYS A 108 5.29 5.82 -1.80
CA CYS A 108 4.78 4.77 -0.91
C CYS A 108 4.45 3.51 -1.71
N MET A 109 4.48 2.36 -1.05
CA MET A 109 4.11 1.05 -1.62
C MET A 109 2.80 0.54 -1.01
N PRO A 110 2.08 -0.36 -1.70
CA PRO A 110 0.94 -1.04 -1.11
C PRO A 110 1.32 -1.75 0.20
N GLY A 111 0.46 -1.66 1.21
CA GLY A 111 0.65 -2.34 2.50
C GLY A 111 1.07 -1.43 3.66
N GLY A 112 1.27 -0.14 3.42
CA GLY A 112 1.57 0.86 4.45
C GLY A 112 3.04 1.24 4.44
#